data_AF-A0AAV8SL75-F1
#
_entry.id   AF-A0AAV8SL75-F1
#
_cell.length_a   1.000
_cell.length_b   1.000
_cell.length_c   1.000
_cell.angle_alpha   90.00
_cell.angle_beta   90.00
_cell.angle_gamma   90.00
#
_symmetry.space_group_name_H-M   'P 1'
#
loop_
_entity.id
_entity.type
_entity.pdbx_description
1 polymer ?
#
loop_
_entity_poly.entity_id
_entity_poly.type
_entity_poly.pdbx_seq_one_letter_code
_entity_poly.pdbx_strand_id
1 'polypeptide(L)'
;MGRRRLDLSALPEDCIENVLSFSGPRDTCRLSVISSLFKSAAESDAVWEKNLPPDYRSIISRSTDPSMLTRFSSLKDLYFSLCDNPILIDGAMLSFSLKKSTGKKCYMLSARNLEIIWGDTSEYWQWTSGPECRFGEVAELIKVCWLSIRGKISASLLSPATFYSAYLVFQLTTRTYGFDDHPLDVYWDGGESPTRSVYLNGPYRRERKDGWFEIELGEFYNNEGEEGEIVMSVFETDDFNWKCGLIVQGIEIRPREIDSATKPKEIDSAEKPLSLRRSKRVKRGAVVLG
;
A
#
# COMPACT_ATOMS: atom_id res chain seq x y z
N MET A 1 -51.05 -13.44 -6.14
CA MET A 1 -49.81 -14.18 -5.82
C MET A 1 -49.15 -13.51 -4.63
N GLY A 2 -49.12 -14.17 -3.47
CA GLY A 2 -48.49 -13.62 -2.26
C GLY A 2 -46.97 -13.59 -2.42
N ARG A 3 -46.36 -12.42 -2.25
CA ARG A 3 -44.91 -12.26 -2.20
C ARG A 3 -44.42 -13.00 -0.95
N ARG A 4 -43.86 -14.21 -1.09
CA ARG A 4 -43.22 -14.93 0.03
C ARG A 4 -42.09 -14.04 0.54
N ARG A 5 -42.26 -13.47 1.72
CA ARG A 5 -41.22 -12.75 2.43
C ARG A 5 -40.26 -13.83 2.96
N LEU A 6 -39.06 -13.90 2.40
CA LEU A 6 -38.01 -14.72 2.98
C LEU A 6 -37.64 -14.10 4.32
N ASP A 7 -37.85 -14.84 5.39
CA ASP A 7 -37.40 -14.44 6.71
C ASP A 7 -35.97 -14.97 6.91
N LEU A 8 -34.99 -14.08 6.79
CA LEU A 8 -33.58 -14.41 7.03
C LEU A 8 -33.32 -14.88 8.46
N SER A 9 -34.20 -14.54 9.41
CA SER A 9 -34.08 -15.00 10.80
C SER A 9 -34.46 -16.48 11.00
N ALA A 10 -35.07 -17.11 9.99
CA ALA A 10 -35.43 -18.53 10.01
C ALA A 10 -34.33 -19.46 9.46
N LEU A 11 -33.20 -18.92 8.98
CA LEU A 11 -32.07 -19.71 8.50
C LEU A 11 -31.25 -20.27 9.68
N PRO A 12 -30.69 -21.49 9.58
CA PRO A 12 -29.72 -22.00 10.55
C PRO A 12 -28.49 -21.10 10.67
N GLU A 13 -27.83 -21.11 11.83
CA GLU A 13 -26.63 -20.29 12.09
C GLU A 13 -25.53 -20.55 11.06
N ASP A 14 -25.22 -21.82 10.78
CA ASP A 14 -24.21 -22.24 9.80
C ASP A 14 -24.47 -21.67 8.39
N CYS A 15 -25.75 -21.52 8.02
CA CYS A 15 -26.13 -20.94 6.73
C CYS A 15 -25.84 -19.42 6.71
N ILE A 16 -26.11 -18.74 7.81
CA ILE A 16 -25.81 -17.30 7.97
C ILE A 16 -24.31 -17.10 8.01
N GLU A 17 -23.57 -17.91 8.77
CA GLU A 17 -22.12 -17.91 8.85
C GLU A 17 -21.48 -18.07 7.47
N ASN A 18 -21.93 -19.07 6.69
CA ASN A 18 -21.44 -19.28 5.34
C ASN A 18 -21.69 -18.04 4.46
N VAL A 19 -22.89 -17.44 4.52
CA VAL A 19 -23.19 -16.19 3.79
C VAL A 19 -22.28 -15.04 4.23
N LEU A 20 -22.06 -14.88 5.54
CA LEU A 20 -21.19 -13.85 6.08
C LEU A 20 -19.73 -14.05 5.69
N SER A 21 -19.27 -15.29 5.53
CA SER A 21 -17.90 -15.61 5.10
C SER A 21 -17.59 -15.15 3.67
N PHE A 22 -18.62 -14.92 2.84
CA PHE A 22 -18.49 -14.30 1.51
C PHE A 22 -18.75 -12.78 1.52
N SER A 23 -19.11 -12.21 2.67
CA SER A 23 -19.26 -10.78 2.86
C SER A 23 -17.95 -10.16 3.35
N GLY A 24 -17.70 -8.90 3.01
CA GLY A 24 -16.53 -8.20 3.53
C GLY A 24 -16.67 -7.86 5.03
N PRO A 25 -15.57 -7.46 5.69
CA PRO A 25 -15.55 -7.20 7.14
C PRO A 25 -16.56 -6.13 7.56
N ARG A 26 -16.68 -5.07 6.74
CA ARG A 26 -17.64 -3.98 6.93
C ARG A 26 -19.08 -4.50 6.91
N ASP A 27 -19.42 -5.36 5.97
CA ASP A 27 -20.78 -5.90 5.82
C ASP A 27 -21.07 -6.95 6.88
N THR A 28 -20.11 -7.81 7.22
CA THR A 28 -20.20 -8.74 8.36
C THR A 28 -20.57 -7.98 9.64
N CYS A 29 -19.86 -6.90 9.95
CA CYS A 29 -20.15 -6.07 11.12
C CYS A 29 -21.54 -5.41 11.06
N ARG A 30 -21.97 -4.93 9.88
CA ARG A 30 -23.30 -4.33 9.70
C ARG A 30 -24.43 -5.35 9.83
N LEU A 31 -24.23 -6.57 9.34
CA LEU A 31 -25.22 -7.64 9.43
C LEU A 31 -25.34 -8.16 10.87
N SER A 32 -24.26 -8.12 11.66
CA SER A 32 -24.24 -8.56 13.06
C SER A 32 -25.27 -7.88 13.97
N VAL A 33 -25.74 -6.67 13.64
CA VAL A 33 -26.72 -5.93 14.45
C VAL A 33 -28.18 -6.23 14.10
N ILE A 34 -28.43 -7.08 13.10
CA ILE A 34 -29.80 -7.39 12.63
C ILE A 34 -30.53 -8.30 13.62
N SER A 35 -29.85 -9.30 14.18
CA SER A 35 -30.41 -10.22 15.17
C SER A 35 -29.30 -10.88 16.00
N SER A 36 -29.67 -11.53 17.11
CA SER A 36 -28.72 -12.31 17.93
C SER A 36 -28.06 -13.45 17.14
N LEU A 37 -28.78 -14.05 16.20
CA LEU A 37 -28.27 -15.13 15.35
C LEU A 37 -27.20 -14.62 14.37
N PHE A 38 -27.45 -13.47 13.73
CA PHE A 38 -26.44 -12.81 12.89
C PHE A 38 -25.24 -12.33 13.72
N LYS A 39 -25.46 -11.88 14.95
CA LYS A 39 -24.37 -11.51 15.85
C LYS A 39 -23.47 -12.70 16.14
N SER A 40 -24.05 -13.84 16.53
CA SER A 40 -23.33 -15.07 16.84
C SER A 40 -22.53 -15.57 15.62
N ALA A 41 -23.18 -15.68 14.47
CA ALA A 41 -22.52 -16.06 13.21
C ALA A 41 -21.38 -15.10 12.81
N ALA A 42 -21.54 -13.78 13.03
CA ALA A 42 -20.51 -12.78 12.74
C ALA A 42 -19.32 -12.78 13.73
N GLU A 43 -19.45 -13.49 14.85
CA GLU A 43 -18.36 -13.72 15.81
C GLU A 43 -17.57 -15.00 15.52
N SER A 44 -18.04 -15.85 14.59
CA SER A 44 -17.36 -17.11 14.24
C SER A 44 -16.03 -16.90 13.52
N ASP A 45 -15.02 -17.70 13.91
CA ASP A 45 -13.72 -17.74 13.27
C ASP A 45 -13.77 -18.18 11.80
N ALA A 46 -14.75 -18.98 11.37
CA ALA A 46 -14.82 -19.37 9.95
C ALA A 46 -15.14 -18.17 9.04
N VAL A 47 -15.87 -17.16 9.55
CA VAL A 47 -16.09 -15.89 8.84
C VAL A 47 -14.80 -15.08 8.78
N TRP A 48 -14.07 -14.97 9.89
CA TRP A 48 -12.88 -14.14 9.97
C TRP A 48 -11.66 -14.75 9.27
N GLU A 49 -11.56 -16.08 9.19
CA GLU A 49 -10.56 -16.79 8.38
C GLU A 49 -10.69 -16.42 6.89
N LYS A 50 -11.90 -16.17 6.37
CA LYS A 50 -12.12 -15.71 4.98
C LYS A 50 -11.85 -14.22 4.78
N ASN A 51 -11.96 -13.42 5.85
CA ASN A 51 -11.72 -11.97 5.82
C ASN A 51 -10.24 -11.61 6.02
N LEU A 52 -9.44 -12.53 6.55
CA LEU A 52 -7.98 -12.42 6.58
C LEU A 52 -7.38 -12.79 5.21
N PRO A 53 -6.23 -12.19 4.83
CA PRO A 53 -5.52 -12.64 3.64
C PRO A 53 -5.11 -14.11 3.76
N PRO A 54 -5.17 -14.92 2.68
CA PRO A 54 -4.86 -16.36 2.75
C PRO A 54 -3.46 -16.69 3.32
N ASP A 55 -2.52 -15.77 3.15
CA ASP A 55 -1.12 -15.86 3.58
C ASP A 55 -0.85 -15.10 4.90
N TYR A 56 -1.87 -14.73 5.68
CA TYR A 56 -1.68 -13.98 6.93
C TYR A 56 -0.72 -14.69 7.91
N ARG A 57 -0.78 -16.03 7.99
CA ARG A 57 0.09 -16.82 8.87
C ARG A 57 1.57 -16.70 8.48
N SER A 58 1.87 -16.70 7.17
CA SER A 58 3.25 -16.55 6.69
C SER A 58 3.75 -15.11 6.81
N ILE A 59 2.85 -14.12 6.71
CA ILE A 59 3.18 -12.71 6.98
C ILE A 59 3.54 -12.53 8.46
N ILE A 60 2.74 -13.05 9.39
CA ILE A 60 3.00 -12.90 10.83
C ILE A 60 4.24 -13.68 11.27
N SER A 61 4.54 -14.83 10.67
CA SER A 61 5.78 -15.56 10.99
C SER A 61 7.05 -14.81 10.61
N ARG A 62 6.97 -13.89 9.65
CA ARG A 62 8.05 -12.97 9.25
C ARG A 62 8.11 -11.70 10.09
N SER A 63 7.18 -11.52 11.02
CA SER A 63 7.13 -10.33 11.88
C SER A 63 8.18 -10.38 12.98
N THR A 64 8.44 -9.22 13.59
CA THR A 64 9.30 -9.12 14.79
C THR A 64 8.70 -9.82 16.01
N ASP A 65 7.41 -10.18 15.98
CA ASP A 65 6.69 -10.86 17.07
C ASP A 65 5.77 -11.97 16.52
N PRO A 66 6.32 -13.14 16.15
CA PRO A 66 5.53 -14.26 15.63
C PRO A 66 4.52 -14.83 16.63
N SER A 67 4.69 -14.57 17.93
CA SER A 67 3.77 -15.04 18.99
C SER A 67 2.38 -14.40 18.90
N MET A 68 2.22 -13.36 18.08
CA MET A 68 0.93 -12.72 17.81
C MET A 68 -0.14 -13.72 17.35
N LEU A 69 0.24 -14.78 16.62
CA LEU A 69 -0.71 -15.81 16.15
C LEU A 69 -1.41 -16.56 17.28
N THR A 70 -0.76 -16.73 18.43
CA THR A 70 -1.30 -17.49 19.57
C THR A 70 -1.81 -16.60 20.70
N ARG A 71 -1.61 -15.28 20.59
CA ARG A 71 -2.02 -14.30 21.61
C ARG A 71 -3.52 -14.04 21.62
N PHE A 72 -4.17 -14.14 20.46
CA PHE A 72 -5.59 -13.84 20.32
C PHE A 72 -6.44 -15.10 20.46
N SER A 73 -7.55 -14.98 21.17
CA SER A 73 -8.54 -16.05 21.34
C SER A 73 -9.52 -16.17 20.17
N SER A 74 -9.58 -15.18 19.28
CA SER A 74 -10.42 -15.19 18.08
C SER A 74 -9.69 -14.57 16.88
N LEU A 75 -10.04 -15.01 15.68
CA LEU A 75 -9.53 -14.45 14.43
C LEU A 75 -10.08 -13.04 14.17
N LYS A 76 -11.24 -12.72 14.73
CA LYS A 76 -11.80 -11.36 14.75
C LYS A 76 -10.88 -10.39 15.48
N ASP A 77 -10.42 -10.75 16.67
CA ASP A 77 -9.52 -9.91 17.46
C ASP A 77 -8.16 -9.76 16.76
N LEU A 78 -7.64 -10.84 16.18
CA LEU A 78 -6.44 -10.79 15.34
C LEU A 78 -6.63 -9.83 14.16
N TYR A 79 -7.75 -9.92 13.44
CA TYR A 79 -8.06 -9.05 12.32
C TYR A 79 -8.04 -7.57 12.73
N PHE A 80 -8.75 -7.20 13.79
CA PHE A 80 -8.79 -5.82 14.26
C PHE A 80 -7.44 -5.34 14.79
N SER A 81 -6.68 -6.23 15.45
CA SER A 81 -5.31 -5.92 15.84
C SER A 81 -4.42 -5.60 14.64
N LEU A 82 -4.51 -6.37 13.54
CA LEU A 82 -3.75 -6.10 12.31
C LEU A 82 -4.22 -4.83 11.58
N CYS A 83 -5.46 -4.39 11.80
CA CYS A 83 -5.97 -3.13 11.26
C CYS A 83 -5.44 -1.92 12.03
N ASP A 84 -5.46 -2.01 13.35
CA ASP A 84 -5.23 -0.86 14.23
C ASP A 84 -3.75 -0.76 14.66
N ASN A 85 -3.00 -1.86 14.64
CA ASN A 85 -1.58 -1.93 15.04
C ASN A 85 -0.74 -2.54 13.90
N PRO A 86 -0.12 -1.71 13.03
CA PRO A 86 0.78 -2.20 11.99
C PRO A 86 1.95 -2.96 12.61
N ILE A 87 2.25 -4.14 12.06
CA ILE A 87 3.37 -4.97 12.49
C ILE A 87 4.58 -4.73 11.59
N LEU A 88 5.79 -4.89 12.14
CA LEU A 88 7.03 -4.84 11.39
C LEU A 88 7.41 -6.24 10.93
N ILE A 89 7.75 -6.39 9.66
CA ILE A 89 8.14 -7.67 9.03
C ILE A 89 9.46 -7.51 8.28
N ASP A 90 10.09 -8.65 7.96
CA ASP A 90 11.33 -8.73 7.17
C ASP A 90 12.46 -7.88 7.75
N GLY A 91 12.78 -8.10 9.03
CA GLY A 91 13.84 -7.34 9.70
C GLY A 91 13.49 -5.86 9.89
N ALA A 92 12.20 -5.55 10.07
CA ALA A 92 11.67 -4.19 10.22
C ALA A 92 11.85 -3.28 8.98
N MET A 93 12.05 -3.87 7.80
CA MET A 93 12.17 -3.14 6.55
C MET A 93 10.80 -2.78 5.96
N LEU A 94 9.77 -3.58 6.30
CA LEU A 94 8.40 -3.39 5.90
C LEU A 94 7.49 -3.31 7.12
N SER A 95 6.45 -2.50 7.00
CA SER A 95 5.30 -2.55 7.91
C SER A 95 4.10 -3.12 7.18
N PHE A 96 3.33 -3.96 7.86
CA PHE A 96 2.13 -4.60 7.36
C PHE A 96 0.92 -4.26 8.23
N SER A 97 -0.22 -3.98 7.60
CA SER A 97 -1.52 -3.84 8.27
C SER A 97 -2.66 -4.20 7.31
N LEU A 98 -3.88 -4.25 7.81
CA LEU A 98 -5.08 -4.48 7.00
C LEU A 98 -5.93 -3.22 6.88
N LYS A 99 -6.50 -3.01 5.70
CA LYS A 99 -7.56 -2.02 5.51
C LYS A 99 -8.83 -2.52 6.20
N LYS A 100 -9.18 -1.91 7.32
CA LYS A 100 -10.33 -2.27 8.19
C LYS A 100 -11.67 -2.47 7.47
N SER A 101 -11.93 -1.76 6.37
CA SER A 101 -13.20 -1.88 5.64
C SER A 101 -13.25 -3.09 4.70
N THR A 102 -12.11 -3.59 4.23
CA THR A 102 -12.04 -4.56 3.13
C THR A 102 -11.16 -5.78 3.42
N GLY A 103 -10.33 -5.75 4.47
CA GLY A 103 -9.34 -6.80 4.75
C GLY A 103 -8.18 -6.84 3.74
N LYS A 104 -8.10 -5.86 2.83
CA LYS A 104 -7.04 -5.77 1.84
C LYS A 104 -5.73 -5.33 2.50
N LYS A 105 -4.61 -5.84 2.00
CA LYS A 105 -3.28 -5.63 2.59
C LYS A 105 -2.83 -4.18 2.41
N CYS A 106 -2.22 -3.62 3.43
CA CYS A 106 -1.50 -2.35 3.39
C CYS A 106 -0.03 -2.63 3.72
N TYR A 107 0.89 -2.01 2.98
CA TYR A 107 2.32 -2.09 3.27
C TYR A 107 2.92 -0.70 3.36
N MET A 108 3.97 -0.57 4.17
CA MET A 108 4.83 0.60 4.14
C MET A 108 6.28 0.16 4.03
N LEU A 109 6.99 0.69 3.03
CA LEU A 109 8.43 0.56 2.89
C LEU A 109 9.08 1.52 3.90
N SER A 110 9.94 1.03 4.79
CA SER A 110 10.75 1.91 5.65
C SER A 110 11.73 2.74 4.83
N ALA A 111 12.21 3.87 5.37
CA ALA A 111 13.26 4.66 4.73
C ALA A 111 14.53 3.85 4.42
N ARG A 112 14.88 2.87 5.28
CA ARG A 112 15.98 1.92 5.05
C ARG A 112 15.74 1.00 3.86
N ASN A 113 14.48 0.75 3.50
CA ASN A 113 14.09 -0.05 2.34
C ASN A 113 13.92 0.79 1.07
N LEU A 114 14.25 2.08 1.10
CA LEU A 114 14.23 2.97 -0.06
C LEU A 114 15.64 3.14 -0.63
N GLU A 115 15.70 3.27 -1.95
CA GLU A 115 16.88 3.74 -2.67
C GLU A 115 16.90 5.28 -2.60
N ILE A 116 17.70 5.82 -1.69
CA ILE A 116 17.89 7.27 -1.49
C ILE A 116 19.26 7.66 -2.05
N ILE A 117 19.29 8.60 -2.99
CA ILE A 117 20.57 9.08 -3.53
C ILE A 117 21.40 9.74 -2.41
N TRP A 118 22.63 9.26 -2.28
CA TRP A 118 23.55 9.63 -1.19
C TRP A 118 23.02 9.36 0.23
N GLY A 119 22.03 8.47 0.41
CA GLY A 119 21.45 8.16 1.72
C GLY A 119 22.45 7.64 2.77
N ASP A 120 23.56 7.04 2.31
CA ASP A 120 24.65 6.56 3.17
C ASP A 120 25.80 7.58 3.32
N THR A 121 25.66 8.78 2.75
CA THR A 121 26.65 9.86 2.84
C THR A 121 26.24 10.84 3.93
N SER A 122 26.99 10.81 5.04
CA SER A 122 26.72 11.58 6.27
C SER A 122 26.72 13.10 6.11
N GLU A 123 27.27 13.62 5.02
CA GLU A 123 27.27 15.04 4.66
C GLU A 123 25.90 15.52 4.15
N TYR A 124 25.08 14.58 3.67
CA TYR A 124 23.82 14.85 2.99
C TYR A 124 22.61 14.27 3.72
N TRP A 125 22.77 13.11 4.36
CA TRP A 125 21.72 12.43 5.10
C TRP A 125 22.21 11.96 6.46
N GLN A 126 21.32 11.97 7.43
CA GLN A 126 21.52 11.30 8.71
C GLN A 126 20.37 10.34 9.00
N TRP A 127 20.68 9.26 9.71
CA TRP A 127 19.69 8.29 10.17
C TRP A 127 19.37 8.58 11.62
N THR A 128 18.09 8.80 11.90
CA THR A 128 17.60 9.19 13.23
C THR A 128 16.51 8.25 13.69
N SER A 129 16.25 8.26 14.99
CA SER A 129 15.16 7.51 15.61
C SER A 129 14.31 8.44 16.46
N GLY A 130 13.05 8.10 16.67
CA GLY A 130 12.14 8.88 17.51
C GLY A 130 10.94 8.06 17.98
N PRO A 131 10.30 8.45 19.10
CA PRO A 131 9.19 7.71 19.67
C PRO A 131 7.96 7.67 18.75
N GLU A 132 7.78 8.69 17.92
CA GLU A 132 6.69 8.80 16.94
C GLU A 132 6.99 8.07 15.62
N CYS A 133 8.18 7.46 15.49
CA CYS A 133 8.58 6.76 14.26
C CYS A 133 8.02 5.33 14.26
N ARG A 134 7.36 4.94 13.16
CA ARG A 134 6.90 3.55 12.98
C ARG A 134 8.07 2.56 12.87
N PHE A 135 9.19 3.00 12.30
CA PHE A 135 10.40 2.19 12.12
C PHE A 135 11.49 2.64 13.08
N GLY A 136 12.46 1.74 13.34
CA GLY A 136 13.57 2.05 14.25
C GLY A 136 14.45 3.20 13.78
N GLU A 137 14.55 3.41 12.46
CA GLU A 137 15.27 4.53 11.87
C GLU A 137 14.48 5.19 10.74
N VAL A 138 14.64 6.51 10.61
CA VAL A 138 14.11 7.36 9.53
C VAL A 138 15.25 8.20 8.94
N ALA A 139 15.11 8.61 7.68
CA ALA A 139 16.15 9.37 6.98
C ALA A 139 15.86 10.87 7.09
N GLU A 140 16.76 11.63 7.71
CA GLU A 140 16.70 13.09 7.75
C GLU A 140 17.69 13.69 6.75
N LEU A 141 17.19 14.57 5.90
CA LEU A 141 17.95 15.29 4.90
C LEU A 141 18.69 16.48 5.53
N ILE A 142 20.02 16.41 5.58
CA ILE A 142 20.88 17.49 6.06
C ILE A 142 20.95 18.61 5.03
N LYS A 143 21.26 18.28 3.77
CA LYS A 143 21.20 19.19 2.62
C LYS A 143 21.52 18.44 1.32
N VAL A 144 20.77 18.67 0.25
CA VAL A 144 21.16 18.24 -1.12
C VAL A 144 20.68 19.26 -2.13
N CYS A 145 21.27 19.31 -3.32
CA CYS A 145 20.66 19.98 -4.48
C CYS A 145 19.91 19.00 -5.39
N TRP A 146 20.30 17.72 -5.38
CA TRP A 146 19.65 16.63 -6.10
C TRP A 146 18.96 15.69 -5.10
N LEU A 147 17.63 15.60 -5.15
CA LEU A 147 16.84 14.66 -4.37
C LEU A 147 16.33 13.53 -5.26
N SER A 148 16.53 12.29 -4.83
CA SER A 148 15.91 11.12 -5.44
C SER A 148 15.65 10.06 -4.38
N ILE A 149 14.38 9.71 -4.20
CA ILE A 149 13.92 8.66 -3.30
C ILE A 149 13.09 7.69 -4.12
N ARG A 150 13.47 6.41 -4.10
CA ARG A 150 12.77 5.36 -4.85
C ARG A 150 12.43 4.18 -3.96
N GLY A 151 11.19 3.73 -4.03
CA GLY A 151 10.70 2.51 -3.40
C GLY A 151 10.36 1.45 -4.44
N LYS A 152 10.56 0.18 -4.07
CA LYS A 152 10.16 -0.97 -4.88
C LYS A 152 9.39 -1.95 -4.02
N ILE A 153 8.31 -2.51 -4.56
CA ILE A 153 7.53 -3.55 -3.90
C ILE A 153 7.09 -4.60 -4.92
N SER A 154 7.14 -5.87 -4.55
CA SER A 154 6.61 -6.92 -5.42
C SER A 154 5.08 -6.86 -5.46
N ALA A 155 4.50 -6.89 -6.66
CA ALA A 155 3.05 -6.95 -6.88
C ALA A 155 2.40 -8.17 -6.18
N SER A 156 3.14 -9.27 -6.06
CA SER A 156 2.71 -10.50 -5.38
C SER A 156 2.43 -10.33 -3.89
N LEU A 157 3.03 -9.33 -3.24
CA LEU A 157 2.77 -9.05 -1.82
C LEU A 157 1.40 -8.40 -1.61
N LEU A 158 0.88 -7.72 -2.63
CA LEU A 158 -0.35 -6.95 -2.58
C LEU A 158 -1.58 -7.82 -2.81
N SER A 159 -2.73 -7.40 -2.30
CA SER A 159 -4.00 -8.07 -2.62
C SER A 159 -4.32 -7.96 -4.13
N PRO A 160 -4.73 -9.06 -4.79
CA PRO A 160 -5.10 -9.04 -6.20
C PRO A 160 -6.41 -8.27 -6.42
N ALA A 161 -6.65 -7.90 -7.68
CA ALA A 161 -7.84 -7.18 -8.13
C ALA A 161 -8.17 -5.98 -7.23
N THR A 162 -7.17 -5.16 -6.94
CA THR A 162 -7.28 -4.06 -5.98
C THR A 162 -6.60 -2.81 -6.52
N PHE A 163 -7.30 -1.67 -6.48
CA PHE A 163 -6.70 -0.36 -6.73
C PHE A 163 -5.94 0.10 -5.49
N TYR A 164 -4.71 0.52 -5.69
CA TYR A 164 -3.82 1.03 -4.66
C TYR A 164 -3.40 2.46 -4.96
N SER A 165 -3.10 3.19 -3.89
CA SER A 165 -2.39 4.46 -3.96
C SER A 165 -1.16 4.40 -3.06
N ALA A 166 -0.07 5.00 -3.53
CA ALA A 166 1.19 5.13 -2.81
C ALA A 166 1.35 6.55 -2.24
N TYR A 167 1.89 6.64 -1.03
CA TYR A 167 2.06 7.89 -0.30
C TYR A 167 3.46 8.01 0.26
N LEU A 168 4.15 9.11 0.00
CA LEU A 168 5.35 9.46 0.75
C LEU A 168 4.92 9.95 2.13
N VAL A 169 5.44 9.34 3.19
CA VAL A 169 5.16 9.72 4.58
C VAL A 169 6.40 10.40 5.17
N PHE A 170 6.25 11.64 5.61
CA PHE A 170 7.37 12.50 5.96
C PHE A 170 7.03 13.53 7.04
N GLN A 171 8.07 14.13 7.63
CA GLN A 171 8.00 15.30 8.49
C GLN A 171 8.96 16.37 7.96
N LEU A 172 8.76 17.59 8.42
CA LEU A 172 9.63 18.73 8.11
C LEU A 172 10.16 19.31 9.42
N THR A 173 11.47 19.51 9.49
CA THR A 173 12.11 20.18 10.62
C THR A 173 11.76 21.68 10.65
N THR A 174 12.07 22.35 11.77
CA THR A 174 11.96 23.81 11.86
C THR A 174 12.95 24.57 10.97
N ARG A 175 13.98 23.89 10.45
CA ARG A 175 15.02 24.47 9.58
C ARG A 175 14.80 24.16 8.11
N THR A 176 13.68 23.55 7.75
CA THR A 176 13.38 23.14 6.37
C THR A 176 13.37 24.33 5.42
N TYR A 177 14.01 24.17 4.27
CA TYR A 177 13.94 25.09 3.15
C TYR A 177 14.12 24.34 1.82
N GLY A 178 13.84 25.01 0.71
CA GLY A 178 14.06 24.49 -0.64
C GLY A 178 12.88 23.70 -1.24
N PHE A 179 11.72 23.69 -0.57
CA PHE A 179 10.53 22.94 -0.98
C PHE A 179 9.27 23.79 -1.23
N ASP A 180 9.35 25.12 -1.07
CA ASP A 180 8.18 26.01 -1.13
C ASP A 180 7.64 26.21 -2.55
N ASP A 181 8.54 26.39 -3.53
CA ASP A 181 8.19 26.67 -4.92
C ASP A 181 8.73 25.64 -5.92
N HIS A 182 9.31 24.55 -5.42
CA HIS A 182 9.95 23.53 -6.26
C HIS A 182 9.14 22.22 -6.19
N PRO A 183 8.49 21.83 -7.29
CA PRO A 183 7.80 20.56 -7.31
C PRO A 183 8.79 19.40 -7.31
N LEU A 184 8.37 18.30 -6.71
CA LEU A 184 8.99 17.01 -6.87
C LEU A 184 8.26 16.23 -7.96
N ASP A 185 9.00 15.74 -8.92
CA ASP A 185 8.47 14.88 -9.95
C ASP A 185 8.28 13.47 -9.41
N VAL A 186 7.15 12.88 -9.79
CA VAL A 186 6.76 11.55 -9.38
C VAL A 186 6.72 10.64 -10.59
N TYR A 187 7.34 9.47 -10.42
CA TYR A 187 7.42 8.44 -11.45
C TYR A 187 6.83 7.15 -10.94
N TRP A 188 6.09 6.51 -11.84
CA TRP A 188 5.44 5.24 -11.64
C TRP A 188 5.92 4.24 -12.69
N ASP A 189 6.13 2.98 -12.29
CA ASP A 189 6.46 1.86 -13.20
C ASP A 189 7.71 2.08 -14.06
N GLY A 190 8.66 2.89 -13.58
CA GLY A 190 9.92 3.15 -14.28
C GLY A 190 9.77 3.88 -15.63
N GLY A 191 8.67 4.61 -15.83
CA GLY A 191 8.42 5.37 -17.05
C GLY A 191 9.51 6.38 -17.40
N GLU A 192 9.59 6.74 -18.68
CA GLU A 192 10.60 7.69 -19.21
C GLU A 192 10.28 9.17 -18.90
N SER A 193 9.13 9.47 -18.30
CA SER A 193 8.70 10.85 -18.01
C SER A 193 7.86 10.92 -16.72
N PRO A 194 7.84 12.08 -16.03
CA PRO A 194 7.08 12.25 -14.80
C PRO A 194 5.60 12.01 -15.06
N THR A 195 4.94 11.27 -14.18
CA THR A 195 3.47 11.12 -14.25
C THR A 195 2.76 12.32 -13.65
N ARG A 196 3.38 13.01 -12.69
CA ARG A 196 2.90 14.25 -12.07
C ARG A 196 4.01 14.95 -11.28
N SER A 197 3.74 16.18 -10.90
CA SER A 197 4.61 17.00 -10.05
C SER A 197 3.86 17.36 -8.75
N VAL A 198 4.54 17.28 -7.61
CA VAL A 198 3.93 17.46 -6.27
C VAL A 198 4.74 18.41 -5.40
N TYR A 199 4.06 19.22 -4.58
CA TYR A 199 4.72 20.18 -3.69
C TYR A 199 4.64 19.68 -2.25
N LEU A 200 5.78 19.49 -1.58
CA LEU A 200 5.79 19.06 -0.17
C LEU A 200 5.15 20.11 0.75
N ASN A 201 5.31 21.39 0.44
CA ASN A 201 4.65 22.49 1.15
C ASN A 201 3.34 22.95 0.48
N GLY A 202 2.81 22.17 -0.47
CA GLY A 202 1.62 22.52 -1.22
C GLY A 202 0.29 22.08 -0.57
N PRO A 203 -0.84 22.44 -1.21
CA PRO A 203 -2.19 22.19 -0.69
C PRO A 203 -2.57 20.70 -0.63
N TYR A 204 -1.81 19.82 -1.30
CA TYR A 204 -2.06 18.38 -1.34
C TYR A 204 -1.35 17.61 -0.21
N ARG A 205 -0.52 18.28 0.58
CA ARG A 205 0.03 17.72 1.83
C ARG A 205 -1.12 17.53 2.82
N ARG A 206 -1.22 16.32 3.39
CA ARG A 206 -2.19 16.02 4.44
C ARG A 206 -1.47 15.63 5.73
N GLU A 207 -1.93 16.17 6.84
CA GLU A 207 -1.52 15.71 8.16
C GLU A 207 -2.29 14.44 8.54
N ARG A 208 -1.57 13.47 9.09
CA ARG A 208 -2.09 12.20 9.55
C ARG A 208 -2.37 12.25 11.05
N LYS A 209 -3.12 11.26 11.53
CA LYS A 209 -3.43 11.13 12.97
C LYS A 209 -2.21 10.84 13.83
N ASP A 210 -1.15 10.30 13.25
CA ASP A 210 0.13 10.00 13.89
C ASP A 210 1.10 11.20 13.88
N GLY A 211 0.64 12.39 13.44
CA GLY A 211 1.47 13.60 13.38
C GLY A 211 2.48 13.63 12.23
N TRP A 212 2.46 12.64 11.34
CA TRP A 212 3.23 12.66 10.09
C TRP A 212 2.44 13.34 8.98
N PHE A 213 3.14 13.88 8.00
CA PHE A 213 2.53 14.32 6.75
C PHE A 213 2.57 13.20 5.71
N GLU A 214 1.60 13.21 4.81
CA GLU A 214 1.60 12.38 3.61
C GLU A 214 1.32 13.20 2.35
N ILE A 215 1.89 12.75 1.24
CA ILE A 215 1.54 13.21 -0.10
C ILE A 215 1.40 12.03 -1.05
N GLU A 216 0.37 12.07 -1.90
CA GLU A 216 0.11 11.00 -2.86
C GLU A 216 1.11 11.03 -4.01
N LEU A 217 1.76 9.89 -4.24
CA LEU A 217 2.70 9.70 -5.34
C LEU A 217 1.97 9.22 -6.61
N GLY A 218 1.03 8.30 -6.48
CA GLY A 218 0.29 7.80 -7.62
C GLY A 218 -0.61 6.64 -7.27
N GLU A 219 -1.29 6.13 -8.29
CA GLU A 219 -2.22 5.02 -8.17
C GLU A 219 -1.98 3.96 -9.24
N PHE A 220 -2.38 2.73 -8.92
CA PHE A 220 -2.28 1.59 -9.82
C PHE A 220 -3.32 0.54 -9.48
N TYR A 221 -3.59 -0.32 -10.44
CA TYR A 221 -4.39 -1.52 -10.23
C TYR A 221 -3.49 -2.74 -10.20
N ASN A 222 -3.58 -3.52 -9.12
CA ASN A 222 -2.87 -4.79 -9.00
C ASN A 222 -3.74 -5.91 -9.59
N ASN A 223 -3.39 -6.42 -10.78
CA ASN A 223 -4.15 -7.52 -11.40
C ASN A 223 -3.87 -8.86 -10.70
N GLU A 224 -4.76 -9.82 -10.90
CA GLU A 224 -4.55 -11.19 -10.42
C GLU A 224 -3.49 -11.89 -11.29
N GLY A 225 -2.47 -12.49 -10.64
CA GLY A 225 -1.41 -13.23 -11.32
C GLY A 225 -0.30 -12.37 -11.95
N GLU A 226 -0.27 -11.05 -11.68
CA GLU A 226 0.86 -10.21 -12.08
C GLU A 226 2.11 -10.51 -11.23
N GLU A 227 3.14 -10.98 -11.90
CA GLU A 227 4.49 -11.09 -11.36
C GLU A 227 5.30 -9.87 -11.83
N GLY A 228 5.76 -9.06 -10.88
CA GLY A 228 6.52 -7.86 -11.19
C GLY A 228 6.89 -7.04 -9.96
N GLU A 229 7.75 -6.05 -10.18
CA GLU A 229 8.08 -5.04 -9.20
C GLU A 229 7.39 -3.74 -9.58
N ILE A 230 6.75 -3.14 -8.59
CA ILE A 230 6.13 -1.83 -8.67
C ILE A 230 7.14 -0.82 -8.16
N VAL A 231 7.48 0.17 -9.00
CA VAL A 231 8.46 1.21 -8.68
C VAL A 231 7.74 2.54 -8.46
N MET A 232 8.03 3.17 -7.32
CA MET A 232 7.57 4.50 -6.95
C MET A 232 8.78 5.38 -6.75
N SER A 233 8.89 6.49 -7.48
CA SER A 233 10.00 7.43 -7.26
C SER A 233 9.49 8.85 -7.07
N VAL A 234 10.15 9.59 -6.20
CA VAL A 234 10.00 11.04 -6.06
C VAL A 234 11.38 11.67 -6.19
N PHE A 235 11.52 12.67 -7.06
CA PHE A 235 12.80 13.32 -7.28
C PHE A 235 12.68 14.77 -7.74
N GLU A 236 13.76 15.51 -7.54
CA GLU A 236 13.98 16.83 -8.09
C GLU A 236 15.49 16.95 -8.36
N THR A 237 15.84 17.01 -9.64
CA THR A 237 17.22 16.87 -10.11
C THR A 237 17.70 18.06 -10.94
N ASP A 238 16.76 18.88 -11.41
CA ASP A 238 17.00 19.78 -12.54
C ASP A 238 17.25 21.23 -12.13
N ASP A 239 16.76 21.64 -10.95
CA ASP A 239 16.79 23.05 -10.53
C ASP A 239 18.04 23.43 -9.71
N PHE A 240 18.91 22.46 -9.39
CA PHE A 240 20.09 22.61 -8.53
C PHE A 240 19.82 23.32 -7.18
N ASN A 241 18.54 23.39 -6.78
CA ASN A 241 18.11 24.12 -5.61
C ASN A 241 18.45 23.31 -4.35
N TRP A 242 19.20 23.94 -3.44
CA TRP A 242 19.55 23.32 -2.17
C TRP A 242 18.31 23.23 -1.28
N LYS A 243 18.16 22.08 -0.64
CA LYS A 243 17.01 21.71 0.18
C LYS A 243 17.48 20.95 1.40
N CYS A 244 16.81 21.14 2.54
CA CYS A 244 17.12 20.43 3.77
C CYS A 244 15.89 20.22 4.65
N GLY A 245 16.07 19.44 5.73
CA GLY A 245 15.10 19.32 6.81
C GLY A 245 13.90 18.43 6.48
N LEU A 246 13.99 17.62 5.43
CA LEU A 246 13.02 16.57 5.12
C LEU A 246 13.32 15.32 5.94
N ILE A 247 12.38 14.84 6.74
CA ILE A 247 12.48 13.56 7.44
C ILE A 247 11.56 12.56 6.75
N VAL A 248 12.11 11.49 6.20
CA VAL A 248 11.36 10.45 5.48
C VAL A 248 11.16 9.25 6.38
N GLN A 249 9.90 8.91 6.67
CA GLN A 249 9.58 7.65 7.35
C GLN A 249 9.54 6.49 6.35
N GLY A 250 8.98 6.73 5.16
CA GLY A 250 8.79 5.66 4.19
C GLY A 250 7.78 5.98 3.09
N ILE A 251 7.46 4.95 2.28
CA ILE A 251 6.39 4.99 1.28
C ILE A 251 5.32 3.99 1.67
N GLU A 252 4.09 4.47 1.92
CA GLU A 252 2.93 3.65 2.30
C GLU A 252 2.04 3.36 1.09
N ILE A 253 1.79 2.09 0.82
CA ILE A 253 0.93 1.56 -0.23
C ILE A 253 -0.34 1.03 0.41
N ARG A 254 -1.48 1.66 0.11
CA ARG A 254 -2.78 1.29 0.70
C ARG A 254 -3.88 1.16 -0.34
N PRO A 255 -4.85 0.24 -0.13
CA PRO A 255 -6.01 0.09 -0.99
C PRO A 255 -6.84 1.38 -1.03
N ARG A 256 -7.24 1.77 -2.23
CA ARG A 256 -8.18 2.87 -2.48
C ARG A 256 -9.61 2.33 -2.46
N GLU A 257 -10.53 3.07 -1.83
CA GLU A 257 -11.96 2.79 -2.01
C GLU A 257 -12.34 3.27 -3.42
N ILE A 258 -12.80 2.34 -4.26
CA ILE A 258 -13.41 2.69 -5.54
C ILE A 258 -14.83 3.13 -5.20
N ASP A 259 -15.08 4.43 -5.21
CA ASP A 259 -16.46 4.91 -5.26
C ASP A 259 -17.09 4.34 -6.54
N SER A 260 -18.29 3.76 -6.44
CA SER A 260 -18.99 3.09 -7.54
C SER A 260 -19.27 3.98 -8.77
N ALA A 261 -18.90 5.26 -8.72
CA ALA A 261 -18.92 6.21 -9.83
C ALA A 261 -17.67 6.14 -10.72
N THR A 262 -16.57 5.56 -10.25
CA THR A 262 -15.31 5.45 -11.01
C THR A 262 -15.13 4.00 -11.45
N LYS A 263 -15.93 3.57 -12.43
CA LYS A 263 -15.60 2.33 -13.16
C LYS A 263 -14.20 2.48 -13.76
N PRO A 264 -13.35 1.44 -13.71
CA PRO A 264 -12.17 1.42 -14.55
C PRO A 264 -12.63 1.69 -15.99
N LYS A 265 -12.04 2.67 -16.67
CA LYS A 265 -12.14 2.71 -18.12
C LYS A 265 -11.67 1.34 -18.60
N GLU A 266 -12.52 0.60 -19.30
CA GLU A 266 -12.06 -0.54 -20.09
C GLU A 266 -10.89 -0.02 -20.91
N ILE A 267 -9.69 -0.53 -20.61
CA ILE A 267 -8.54 -0.29 -21.45
C ILE A 267 -8.87 -1.03 -22.73
N ASP A 268 -9.31 -0.28 -23.74
CA ASP A 268 -9.51 -0.82 -25.07
C ASP A 268 -8.20 -1.47 -25.50
N SER A 269 -8.31 -2.68 -26.03
CA SER A 269 -7.22 -3.57 -26.43
C SER A 269 -6.23 -2.97 -27.44
N ALA A 270 -6.46 -1.73 -27.89
CA ALA A 270 -5.62 -0.94 -28.78
C ALA A 270 -4.62 0.01 -28.08
N GLU A 271 -4.77 0.33 -26.78
CA GLU A 271 -3.86 1.22 -26.03
C GLU A 271 -2.97 0.46 -25.04
N LYS A 272 -2.30 -0.60 -25.50
CA LYS A 272 -1.25 -1.24 -24.69
C LYS A 272 -0.05 -0.29 -24.51
N PRO A 273 0.44 -0.08 -23.27
CA PRO A 273 1.72 0.56 -23.03
C PRO A 273 2.86 -0.18 -23.75
N LEU A 274 3.93 0.53 -24.08
CA LEU A 274 5.11 0.04 -24.81
C LEU A 274 5.76 -1.22 -24.18
N SER A 275 5.44 -1.55 -22.91
CA SER A 275 5.92 -2.73 -22.19
C SER A 275 5.48 -4.08 -22.78
N LEU A 276 4.49 -4.13 -23.68
CA LEU A 276 4.08 -5.38 -24.37
C LEU A 276 4.66 -5.61 -25.77
N ARG A 277 5.50 -4.72 -26.31
CA ARG A 277 6.22 -4.98 -27.59
C ARG A 277 7.53 -5.74 -27.36
N ARG A 278 7.46 -6.97 -26.85
CA ARG A 278 8.61 -7.88 -26.93
C ARG A 278 8.81 -8.38 -28.36
N SER A 279 9.97 -8.01 -28.90
CA SER A 279 10.56 -8.37 -30.19
C SER A 279 10.26 -9.79 -30.68
N LYS A 280 9.39 -9.92 -31.70
CA LYS A 280 9.50 -11.03 -32.67
C LYS A 280 10.47 -10.59 -33.77
N ARG A 281 11.78 -10.64 -33.51
CA ARG A 281 12.75 -10.66 -34.60
C ARG A 281 12.71 -12.04 -35.25
N VAL A 282 12.01 -12.08 -36.37
CA VAL A 282 12.01 -13.14 -37.37
C VAL A 282 13.46 -13.44 -37.77
N LYS A 283 13.92 -14.69 -37.57
CA LYS A 283 15.08 -15.21 -38.31
C LYS A 283 14.64 -15.35 -39.78
N ARG A 284 14.98 -14.38 -40.62
CA ARG A 284 14.98 -14.55 -42.09
C ARG A 284 16.40 -14.90 -42.50
N GLY A 285 16.52 -16.04 -43.19
CA GLY A 285 17.77 -16.57 -43.70
C GLY A 285 18.43 -15.61 -44.70
N ALA A 286 19.75 -15.56 -44.63
CA ALA A 286 20.57 -15.06 -45.71
C ALA A 286 20.86 -16.23 -46.65
N VAL A 287 20.20 -16.23 -47.80
CA VAL A 287 20.73 -16.80 -49.04
C VAL A 287 21.21 -15.59 -49.83
N VAL A 288 22.51 -15.48 -50.08
CA VAL A 288 23.05 -14.66 -51.17
C VAL A 288 24.18 -15.46 -51.83
N LEU A 289 24.02 -15.62 -53.13
CA LEU A 289 24.92 -16.20 -54.11
C LEU A 289 26.16 -15.32 -54.32
N GLY A 290 27.30 -15.96 -54.57
CA GLY A 290 28.58 -15.37 -54.93
C GLY A 290 29.69 -16.38 -54.77
#